data_AF-A0A6A6GAE5-F1
#
_entry.id   AF-A0A6A6GAE5-F1
#
_cell.length_a   1.000
_cell.length_b   1.000
_cell.length_c   1.000
_cell.angle_alpha   90.00
_cell.angle_beta   90.00
_cell.angle_gamma   90.00
#
_symmetry.space_group_name_H-M   'P 1'
#
loop_
_entity.id
_entity.type
_entity.pdbx_description
1 polymer ?
#
loop_
_entity_poly.entity_id
_entity_poly.type
_entity_poly.pdbx_seq_one_letter_code
_entity_poly.pdbx_strand_id
1 'polypeptide(L)'
;MASAMRSSAFRQAFLAQPSKFTAPLRTSSRLSQLATPAFARVAAFHASPRRSILPPLPQKIIGTVNDPAPVPPVSPQHGSYHWTMERLISAAIVPLTVAPFAAGSLNPVLDSVFIATILVHSHIGFQYVHEEPGYMILYTGCWWERCSANDNRSIIIDYVPTKRMPNVRKLFWWALNLATVVVGIGFYEFETNDVGLTEGIKRVWKA
;
A
#
# COMPACT_ATOMS: atom_id res chain seq x y z
N MET A 1 -42.37 65.08 25.84
CA MET A 1 -42.41 64.05 24.78
C MET A 1 -41.36 63.00 25.15
N ALA A 2 -41.55 62.36 26.30
CA ALA A 2 -42.17 61.04 26.53
C ALA A 2 -41.07 59.95 26.54
N SER A 3 -40.36 59.72 27.65
CA SER A 3 -40.78 59.05 28.92
C SER A 3 -41.20 57.60 28.63
N ALA A 4 -40.68 56.53 29.25
CA ALA A 4 -40.22 56.26 30.61
C ALA A 4 -39.45 54.90 30.57
N MET A 5 -38.66 54.41 31.51
CA MET A 5 -38.13 54.84 32.80
C MET A 5 -37.06 53.78 33.12
N ARG A 6 -35.82 54.20 33.41
CA ARG A 6 -34.92 53.45 34.28
C ARG A 6 -35.33 53.81 35.72
N SER A 7 -35.55 52.81 36.57
CA SER A 7 -35.60 53.04 38.02
C SER A 7 -34.65 52.09 38.73
N SER A 8 -33.54 52.68 39.16
CA SER A 8 -32.73 52.25 40.28
C SER A 8 -33.55 52.32 41.57
N ALA A 9 -33.66 51.21 42.29
CA ALA A 9 -34.00 51.23 43.71
C ALA A 9 -33.11 50.25 44.46
N PHE A 10 -32.02 50.81 44.99
CA PHE A 10 -31.39 50.36 46.21
C PHE A 10 -32.47 50.08 47.28
N ARG A 11 -32.52 48.87 47.81
CA ARG A 11 -32.88 48.64 49.22
C ARG A 11 -31.75 47.85 49.87
N GLN A 12 -30.86 48.61 50.50
CA GLN A 12 -30.15 48.11 51.67
C GLN A 12 -31.18 47.77 52.75
N ALA A 13 -30.93 46.68 53.48
CA ALA A 13 -30.62 46.70 54.91
C ALA A 13 -31.17 45.44 55.60
N PHE A 14 -30.20 44.66 56.08
CA PHE A 14 -30.21 43.84 57.29
C PHE A 14 -31.42 44.01 58.21
N LEU A 15 -32.14 42.91 58.44
CA LEU A 15 -32.81 42.65 59.71
C LEU A 15 -32.65 41.17 60.09
N ALA A 16 -32.05 40.96 61.27
CA ALA A 16 -32.20 39.83 62.19
C ALA A 16 -31.67 38.41 61.80
N GLN A 17 -30.51 38.06 62.34
CA GLN A 17 -30.30 36.76 63.03
C GLN A 17 -30.94 36.86 64.45
N PRO A 18 -31.21 35.78 65.24
CA PRO A 18 -30.55 34.45 65.24
C PRO A 18 -31.42 33.21 65.62
N SER A 19 -30.76 32.04 65.59
CA SER A 19 -31.07 30.79 66.33
C SER A 19 -32.32 30.01 65.87
N LYS A 20 -32.34 28.67 65.75
CA LYS A 20 -31.93 27.66 66.73
C LYS A 20 -31.61 26.32 66.06
N PHE A 21 -30.72 25.59 66.74
CA PHE A 21 -30.31 24.22 66.51
C PHE A 21 -31.46 23.24 66.78
N THR A 22 -31.83 22.41 65.79
CA THR A 22 -32.57 21.14 65.99
C THR A 22 -32.38 20.21 64.78
N ALA A 23 -31.49 19.24 64.92
CA ALA A 23 -31.74 17.87 64.42
C ALA A 23 -32.34 17.08 65.61
N PRO A 24 -33.03 15.92 65.45
CA PRO A 24 -33.10 15.03 64.29
C PRO A 24 -34.53 14.51 63.97
N LEU A 25 -34.72 13.86 62.81
CA LEU A 25 -35.63 12.70 62.75
C LEU A 25 -35.21 11.76 61.62
N ARG A 26 -34.77 10.56 62.01
CA ARG A 26 -34.58 9.41 61.11
C ARG A 26 -35.95 8.93 60.66
N THR A 27 -36.38 9.30 59.46
CA THR A 27 -37.47 8.62 58.78
C THR A 27 -36.87 7.50 57.93
N SER A 28 -37.03 6.27 58.40
CA SER A 28 -36.66 5.06 57.68
C SER A 28 -37.62 4.85 56.52
N SER A 29 -37.37 5.50 55.37
CA SER A 29 -38.05 5.13 54.13
C SER A 29 -37.42 3.83 53.63
N ARG A 30 -38.15 2.72 53.79
CA ARG A 30 -37.94 1.54 52.94
C ARG A 30 -38.25 1.97 51.50
N LEU A 31 -37.23 2.36 50.75
CA LEU A 31 -37.28 2.39 49.30
C LEU A 31 -37.52 0.95 48.85
N SER A 32 -38.76 0.68 48.45
CA SER A 32 -39.09 -0.44 47.59
C SER A 32 -38.11 -0.45 46.42
N GLN A 33 -37.28 -1.50 46.36
CA GLN A 33 -36.41 -1.75 45.21
C GLN A 33 -37.30 -1.80 43.97
N LEU A 34 -37.25 -0.75 43.15
CA LEU A 34 -37.83 -0.76 41.83
C LEU A 34 -37.00 -1.77 41.03
N ALA A 35 -37.59 -2.93 40.76
CA ALA A 35 -36.99 -3.97 39.94
C ALA A 35 -36.62 -3.37 38.59
N THR A 36 -35.33 -3.16 38.38
CA THR A 36 -34.78 -2.78 37.07
C THR A 36 -35.00 -3.96 36.14
N PRO A 37 -35.63 -3.78 34.95
CA PRO A 37 -35.83 -4.89 34.04
C PRO A 37 -34.47 -5.42 33.58
N ALA A 38 -34.32 -6.74 33.69
CA ALA A 38 -33.08 -7.50 33.50
C ALA A 38 -32.60 -7.62 32.04
N PHE A 39 -32.90 -6.66 31.16
CA PHE A 39 -32.60 -6.74 29.74
C PHE A 39 -32.10 -5.41 29.15
N ALA A 40 -30.86 -5.07 29.48
CA ALA A 40 -29.94 -4.37 28.59
C ALA A 40 -28.53 -4.40 29.21
N ARG A 41 -27.94 -5.59 29.35
CA ARG A 41 -26.49 -5.67 29.45
C ARG A 41 -25.95 -5.38 28.06
N VAL A 42 -25.80 -4.09 27.75
CA VAL A 42 -24.95 -3.65 26.64
C VAL A 42 -23.59 -4.28 26.92
N ALA A 43 -23.19 -5.25 26.09
CA ALA A 43 -21.86 -5.82 26.18
C ALA A 43 -20.89 -4.65 26.08
N ALA A 44 -20.09 -4.44 27.13
CA ALA A 44 -19.01 -3.49 27.06
C ALA A 44 -18.16 -3.90 25.86
N PHE A 45 -18.02 -3.01 24.87
CA PHE A 45 -17.12 -3.25 23.77
C PHE A 45 -15.76 -3.63 24.37
N HIS A 46 -15.33 -4.87 24.12
CA HIS A 46 -14.01 -5.34 24.51
C HIS A 46 -12.99 -4.60 23.65
N ALA A 47 -12.64 -3.37 24.04
CA ALA A 47 -11.44 -2.73 23.55
C ALA A 47 -10.27 -3.56 24.06
N SER A 48 -9.51 -4.17 23.14
CA SER A 48 -8.28 -4.88 23.48
C SER A 48 -7.41 -3.99 24.38
N PRO A 49 -6.87 -4.51 25.50
CA PRO A 49 -6.12 -3.71 26.45
C PRO A 49 -4.98 -2.97 25.73
N ARG A 50 -4.90 -1.65 25.97
CA ARG A 50 -3.89 -0.75 25.37
C ARG A 50 -2.49 -1.19 25.80
N ARG A 51 -1.80 -1.97 24.96
CA ARG A 51 -0.37 -2.26 25.15
C ARG A 51 0.44 -1.04 24.73
N SER A 52 1.24 -0.50 25.65
CA SER A 52 2.20 0.57 25.39
C SER A 52 3.45 0.02 24.68
N ILE A 53 3.29 -0.42 23.43
CA ILE A 53 4.41 -0.83 22.59
C ILE A 53 4.90 0.43 21.88
N LEU A 54 5.94 1.03 22.47
CA LEU A 54 6.69 2.22 22.03
C LEU A 54 5.91 3.56 22.12
N PRO A 55 6.61 4.68 22.44
CA PRO A 55 6.03 5.99 22.31
C PRO A 55 5.65 6.22 20.84
N PRO A 56 4.48 6.84 20.55
CA PRO A 56 4.10 7.12 19.18
C PRO A 56 5.18 8.00 18.52
N LEU A 57 5.61 7.61 17.31
CA LEU A 57 6.54 8.40 16.51
C LEU A 57 5.96 9.81 16.26
N PRO A 58 6.80 10.84 16.04
CA PRO A 58 6.35 12.19 15.74
C PRO A 58 5.35 12.19 14.56
N GLN A 59 4.10 12.53 14.84
CA GLN A 59 3.06 12.59 13.81
C GLN A 59 3.10 13.95 13.12
N LYS A 60 3.54 13.98 11.86
CA LYS A 60 3.46 15.17 11.02
C LYS A 60 2.06 15.25 10.41
N ILE A 61 1.23 16.16 10.89
CA ILE A 61 -0.05 16.49 10.26
C ILE A 61 0.26 17.46 9.12
N ILE A 62 -0.02 17.03 7.89
CA ILE A 62 0.10 17.86 6.69
C ILE A 62 -1.31 18.35 6.35
N GLY A 63 -1.57 19.65 6.49
CA GLY A 63 -2.90 20.24 6.30
C GLY A 63 -3.75 20.30 7.58
N THR A 64 -5.00 20.72 7.44
CA THR A 64 -6.04 20.73 8.47
C THR A 64 -6.88 19.45 8.42
N VAL A 65 -7.73 19.23 9.42
CA VAL A 65 -8.63 18.05 9.50
C VAL A 65 -9.59 17.96 8.30
N ASN A 66 -9.88 19.09 7.66
CA ASN A 66 -10.82 19.18 6.53
C ASN A 66 -10.10 19.30 5.18
N ASP A 67 -8.76 19.31 5.16
CA ASP A 67 -8.02 19.34 3.90
C ASP A 67 -7.94 17.92 3.33
N PRO A 68 -8.30 17.73 2.05
CA PRO A 68 -8.15 16.43 1.41
C PRO A 68 -6.67 16.04 1.39
N ALA A 69 -6.39 14.75 1.55
CA ALA A 69 -5.03 14.23 1.39
C ALA A 69 -4.48 14.66 0.02
N PRO A 70 -3.25 15.19 -0.05
CA PRO A 70 -2.70 15.69 -1.30
C PRO A 70 -2.57 14.53 -2.29
N VAL A 71 -3.29 14.59 -3.41
CA VAL A 71 -3.26 13.57 -4.44
C VAL A 71 -1.87 13.60 -5.09
N PRO A 72 -1.13 12.47 -5.10
CA PRO A 72 0.18 12.44 -5.74
C PRO A 72 0.03 12.68 -7.25
N PRO A 73 1.04 13.28 -7.91
CA PRO A 73 1.02 13.41 -9.36
C PRO A 73 0.92 12.02 -10.00
N VAL A 74 -0.10 11.83 -10.83
CA VAL A 74 -0.28 10.57 -11.55
C VAL A 74 0.69 10.53 -12.72
N SER A 75 1.48 9.45 -12.83
CA SER A 75 2.31 9.16 -13.99
C SER A 75 1.82 7.87 -14.65
N PRO A 76 1.30 7.92 -15.89
CA PRO A 76 0.80 6.72 -16.58
C PRO A 76 1.87 5.63 -16.78
N GLN A 77 3.14 6.02 -16.75
CA GLN A 77 4.30 5.13 -16.87
C GLN A 77 4.33 4.03 -15.80
N HIS A 78 3.88 4.32 -14.57
CA HIS A 78 3.92 3.37 -13.45
C HIS A 78 2.69 2.46 -13.35
N GLY A 79 1.70 2.63 -14.23
CA GLY A 79 0.45 1.85 -14.19
C GLY A 79 0.04 1.36 -15.57
N SER A 80 -0.60 2.25 -16.34
CA SER A 80 -1.25 1.86 -17.59
C SER A 80 -0.26 1.46 -18.69
N TYR A 81 0.83 2.22 -18.89
CA TYR A 81 1.81 1.90 -19.93
C TYR A 81 2.58 0.62 -19.61
N HIS A 82 3.01 0.45 -18.35
CA HIS A 82 3.71 -0.76 -17.91
C HIS A 82 2.85 -2.01 -18.11
N TRP A 83 1.59 -1.97 -17.67
CA TRP A 83 0.66 -3.07 -17.84
C TRP A 83 0.43 -3.39 -19.32
N THR A 84 0.14 -2.37 -20.13
CA THR A 84 -0.17 -2.57 -21.56
C THR A 84 1.03 -3.15 -22.30
N MET A 85 2.23 -2.63 -22.03
CA MET A 85 3.48 -3.13 -22.60
C MET A 85 3.73 -4.60 -22.22
N GLU A 86 3.61 -4.97 -20.94
CA GLU A 86 3.78 -6.37 -20.51
C GLU A 86 2.82 -7.31 -21.23
N ARG A 87 1.55 -6.91 -21.36
CA ARG A 87 0.54 -7.72 -22.02
C ARG A 87 0.83 -7.84 -23.51
N LEU A 88 1.28 -6.77 -24.17
CA LEU A 88 1.70 -6.80 -25.57
C LEU A 88 2.89 -7.73 -25.80
N ILE A 89 3.92 -7.64 -24.97
CA ILE A 89 5.10 -8.53 -25.05
C ILE A 89 4.68 -9.99 -24.82
N SER A 90 3.85 -10.25 -23.80
CA SER A 90 3.36 -11.61 -23.51
C SER A 90 2.53 -12.18 -24.67
N ALA A 91 1.67 -11.35 -25.28
CA ALA A 91 0.87 -11.74 -26.44
C ALA A 91 1.74 -11.95 -27.69
N ALA A 92 2.81 -11.16 -27.88
CA ALA A 92 3.73 -11.28 -29.01
C ALA A 92 4.60 -12.54 -28.93
N ILE A 93 4.94 -13.02 -27.73
CA ILE A 93 5.69 -14.27 -27.56
C ILE A 93 4.91 -15.47 -28.12
N VAL A 94 3.58 -15.51 -27.97
CA VAL A 94 2.77 -16.65 -28.42
C VAL A 94 2.98 -16.99 -29.91
N PRO A 95 2.76 -16.09 -30.88
CA PRO A 95 3.05 -16.39 -32.28
C PRO A 95 4.54 -16.59 -32.55
N LEU A 96 5.43 -15.88 -31.84
CA LEU A 96 6.88 -16.04 -32.00
C LEU A 96 7.39 -17.41 -31.55
N THR A 97 6.73 -18.08 -30.58
CA THR A 97 7.08 -19.47 -30.21
C THR A 97 6.72 -20.48 -31.29
N VAL A 98 5.67 -20.22 -32.08
CA VAL A 98 5.18 -21.13 -33.11
C VAL A 98 5.88 -20.90 -34.45
N ALA A 99 6.23 -19.64 -34.77
CA ALA A 99 6.77 -19.23 -36.06
C ALA A 99 8.00 -20.06 -36.52
N PRO A 100 9.00 -20.38 -35.67
CA PRO A 100 10.15 -21.19 -36.09
C PRO A 100 9.80 -22.61 -36.52
N PHE A 101 8.76 -23.20 -35.92
CA PHE A 101 8.31 -24.55 -36.23
C PHE A 101 7.39 -24.59 -37.45
N ALA A 102 6.57 -23.55 -37.63
CA ALA A 102 5.67 -23.42 -38.78
C ALA A 102 6.41 -23.04 -40.07
N ALA A 103 7.41 -22.15 -39.98
CA ALA A 103 8.14 -21.68 -41.14
C ALA A 103 9.13 -22.72 -41.70
N GLY A 104 9.61 -23.65 -40.86
CA GLY A 104 10.59 -24.68 -41.25
C GLY A 104 11.98 -24.15 -41.62
N SER A 105 12.13 -22.83 -41.81
CA SER A 105 13.37 -22.15 -42.13
C SER A 105 14.04 -21.59 -40.88
N LEU A 106 15.36 -21.59 -40.92
CA LEU A 106 16.23 -21.04 -39.88
C LEU A 106 16.49 -19.60 -40.28
N ASN A 107 15.91 -18.66 -39.54
CA ASN A 107 16.08 -17.24 -39.80
C ASN A 107 16.66 -16.58 -38.55
N PRO A 108 17.96 -16.21 -38.56
CA PRO A 108 18.64 -15.59 -37.42
C PRO A 108 17.93 -14.32 -36.91
N VAL A 109 17.23 -13.60 -37.79
CA VAL A 109 16.45 -12.42 -37.40
C VAL A 109 15.22 -12.82 -36.58
N LEU A 110 14.50 -13.87 -36.99
CA LEU A 110 13.34 -14.37 -36.23
C LEU A 110 13.77 -14.92 -34.87
N ASP A 111 14.88 -15.68 -34.84
CA ASP A 111 15.44 -16.23 -33.61
C ASP A 111 15.88 -15.11 -32.67
N SER A 112 16.59 -14.10 -33.18
CA SER A 112 16.99 -12.91 -32.43
C SER A 112 15.79 -12.13 -31.88
N VAL A 113 14.73 -11.93 -32.67
CA VAL A 113 13.51 -11.25 -32.24
C VAL A 113 12.78 -12.05 -31.16
N PHE A 114 12.70 -13.37 -31.31
CA PHE A 114 12.10 -14.26 -30.33
C PHE A 114 12.87 -14.23 -29.00
N ILE A 115 14.19 -14.38 -29.05
CA ILE A 115 15.08 -14.34 -27.89
C ILE A 115 15.01 -12.99 -27.19
N ALA A 116 15.12 -11.89 -27.94
CA ALA A 116 15.04 -10.55 -27.38
C ALA A 116 13.69 -10.31 -26.68
N THR A 117 12.59 -10.77 -27.28
CA THR A 117 11.25 -10.64 -26.70
C THR A 117 11.13 -11.46 -25.40
N ILE A 118 11.61 -12.70 -25.37
CA ILE A 118 11.65 -13.53 -24.16
C ILE A 118 12.55 -12.91 -23.08
N LEU A 119 13.71 -12.39 -23.46
CA LEU A 119 14.66 -11.79 -22.54
C LEU A 119 14.04 -10.55 -21.86
N VAL A 120 13.40 -9.68 -22.64
CA VAL A 120 12.68 -8.51 -22.10
C VAL A 120 11.49 -8.95 -21.23
N HIS A 121 10.68 -9.93 -21.66
CA HIS A 121 9.57 -10.46 -20.87
C HIS A 121 10.04 -11.02 -19.51
N SER A 122 11.11 -11.80 -19.53
CA SER A 122 11.70 -12.40 -18.34
C SER A 122 12.28 -11.32 -17.45
N HIS A 123 13.04 -10.37 -18.02
CA HIS A 123 13.63 -9.27 -17.26
C HIS A 123 12.55 -8.49 -16.52
N ILE A 124 11.48 -8.06 -17.19
CA ILE A 124 10.37 -7.32 -16.56
C ILE A 124 9.65 -8.17 -15.49
N GLY A 125 9.47 -9.48 -15.74
CA GLY A 125 8.87 -10.40 -14.75
C GLY A 125 9.70 -10.56 -13.48
N PHE A 126 11.03 -10.51 -13.59
CA PHE A 126 11.95 -10.52 -12.45
C PHE A 126 12.16 -9.12 -11.86
N GLN A 127 12.07 -8.08 -12.66
CA GLN A 127 12.51 -6.73 -12.34
C GLN A 127 11.43 -5.96 -11.61
N TYR A 128 11.67 -5.69 -10.32
CA TYR A 128 11.18 -4.46 -9.70
C TYR A 128 12.08 -4.10 -8.53
N VAL A 129 12.74 -2.95 -8.58
CA VAL A 129 13.38 -2.26 -7.45
C VAL A 129 13.05 -0.79 -7.59
N HIS A 130 12.23 -0.24 -6.69
CA HIS A 130 12.29 1.19 -6.41
C HIS A 130 13.51 1.41 -5.51
N GLU A 131 14.58 1.94 -6.08
CA GLU A 131 15.54 2.74 -5.34
C GLU A 131 15.15 4.18 -5.61
N GLU A 132 14.40 4.77 -4.68
CA GLU A 132 14.12 6.19 -4.69
C GLU A 132 15.07 6.84 -3.69
N PRO A 133 16.18 7.44 -4.16
CA PRO A 133 16.92 8.36 -3.32
C PRO A 133 16.07 9.63 -3.17
N GLY A 134 15.14 9.64 -2.22
CA GLY A 134 14.65 10.90 -1.66
C GLY A 134 13.16 11.22 -1.74
N TYR A 135 12.26 10.26 -1.96
CA TYR A 135 10.86 10.47 -1.54
C TYR A 135 10.41 9.41 -0.54
N MET A 136 10.00 9.90 0.62
CA MET A 136 9.26 9.15 1.60
C MET A 136 7.80 9.19 1.16
N ILE A 137 7.38 8.28 0.27
CA ILE A 137 5.95 8.01 0.07
C ILE A 137 5.44 7.36 1.35
N LEU A 138 4.96 8.22 2.25
CA LEU A 138 3.97 7.87 3.26
C LEU A 138 2.63 7.75 2.55
N TYR A 139 2.33 6.60 1.98
CA TYR A 139 0.95 6.25 1.68
C TYR A 139 0.72 4.79 2.00
N THR A 140 0.01 4.54 3.10
CA THR A 140 -1.06 3.55 3.21
C THR A 140 -1.64 3.56 4.63
N GLY A 141 -2.48 4.57 4.91
CA GLY A 141 -3.69 4.34 5.69
C GLY A 141 -4.74 3.81 4.71
N CYS A 142 -4.83 2.49 4.59
CA CYS A 142 -5.66 1.79 3.62
C CYS A 142 -7.12 1.74 4.10
N TRP A 143 -7.95 2.65 3.62
CA TRP A 143 -9.41 2.60 3.77
C TRP A 143 -10.03 1.78 2.64
N TRP A 144 -10.63 0.66 3.03
CA TRP A 144 -11.72 -0.14 2.44
C TRP A 144 -12.02 -0.05 0.92
N GLU A 145 -11.86 -1.20 0.24
CA GLU A 145 -12.51 -1.67 -1.02
C GLU A 145 -11.89 -1.53 -2.43
N ARG A 146 -10.72 -0.91 -2.65
CA ARG A 146 -10.02 -1.07 -3.95
C ARG A 146 -8.50 -0.91 -3.87
N CYS A 147 -7.81 -1.94 -3.36
CA CYS A 147 -6.37 -2.11 -3.54
C CYS A 147 -6.08 -2.52 -5.00
N SER A 148 -5.96 -1.57 -5.91
CA SER A 148 -5.44 -1.83 -7.26
C SER A 148 -4.80 -0.57 -7.82
N ALA A 149 -3.80 -0.06 -7.11
CA ALA A 149 -2.84 0.88 -7.66
C ALA A 149 -1.47 0.46 -7.09
N ASN A 150 -0.62 -0.10 -7.96
CA ASN A 150 0.76 -0.54 -7.70
C ASN A 150 0.96 -1.98 -7.16
N ASP A 151 0.15 -2.96 -7.58
CA ASP A 151 0.43 -4.39 -7.33
C ASP A 151 0.90 -5.09 -8.63
N ASN A 152 2.09 -4.72 -9.10
CA ASN A 152 2.78 -5.53 -10.10
C ASN A 152 3.61 -6.58 -9.35
N ARG A 153 2.99 -7.74 -9.14
CA ARG A 153 3.58 -8.89 -8.44
C ARG A 153 4.82 -9.36 -9.15
N SER A 154 5.97 -9.11 -8.53
CA SER A 154 7.26 -9.53 -9.03
C SER A 154 8.04 -10.22 -7.95
N ILE A 155 8.76 -11.27 -8.35
CA ILE A 155 9.38 -12.18 -7.41
C ILE A 155 10.39 -11.48 -6.48
N ILE A 156 11.07 -10.42 -6.92
CA ILE A 156 12.02 -9.72 -6.02
C ILE A 156 11.28 -8.81 -5.03
N ILE A 157 10.14 -8.18 -5.37
CA ILE A 157 9.34 -7.38 -4.42
C ILE A 157 8.73 -8.29 -3.35
N ASP A 158 8.10 -9.38 -3.78
CA ASP A 158 7.24 -10.18 -2.91
C ASP A 158 8.07 -10.97 -1.88
N TYR A 159 9.31 -11.30 -2.22
CA TYR A 159 10.16 -12.18 -1.41
C TYR A 159 11.36 -11.48 -0.74
N VAL A 160 11.80 -10.29 -1.21
CA VAL A 160 12.97 -9.59 -0.64
C VAL A 160 12.60 -8.21 -0.08
N PRO A 161 12.31 -8.11 1.24
CA PRO A 161 11.83 -6.87 1.85
C PRO A 161 12.92 -5.78 1.95
N THR A 162 12.60 -4.58 1.47
CA THR A 162 13.51 -3.41 1.45
C THR A 162 13.90 -2.91 2.83
N LYS A 163 12.96 -2.90 3.79
CA LYS A 163 13.17 -2.35 5.14
C LYS A 163 14.04 -3.25 6.02
N ARG A 164 13.99 -4.56 5.81
CA ARG A 164 14.72 -5.55 6.63
C ARG A 164 16.09 -5.87 6.06
N MET A 165 16.23 -5.96 4.73
CA MET A 165 17.46 -6.43 4.07
C MET A 165 17.84 -5.55 2.87
N PRO A 166 18.23 -4.27 3.08
CA PRO A 166 18.50 -3.33 1.99
C PRO A 166 19.70 -3.72 1.13
N ASN A 167 20.75 -4.30 1.72
CA ASN A 167 21.96 -4.71 0.98
C ASN A 167 21.70 -5.92 0.07
N VAL A 168 20.91 -6.88 0.56
CA VAL A 168 20.51 -8.07 -0.20
C VAL A 168 19.65 -7.67 -1.39
N ARG A 169 18.72 -6.73 -1.20
CA ARG A 169 17.92 -6.15 -2.28
C ARG A 169 18.77 -5.54 -3.39
N LYS A 170 19.80 -4.76 -3.04
CA LYS A 170 20.74 -4.15 -4.00
C LYS A 170 21.55 -5.20 -4.76
N LEU A 171 21.99 -6.26 -4.08
CA LEU A 171 22.66 -7.38 -4.72
C LEU A 171 21.77 -8.03 -5.78
N PHE A 172 20.51 -8.35 -5.44
CA PHE A 172 19.57 -8.96 -6.39
C PHE A 172 19.27 -8.05 -7.59
N TRP A 173 19.22 -6.73 -7.39
CA TRP A 173 19.06 -5.77 -8.49
C TRP A 173 20.23 -5.82 -9.48
N TRP A 174 21.45 -5.71 -8.97
CA TRP A 174 22.66 -5.78 -9.79
C TRP A 174 22.82 -7.15 -10.44
N ALA A 175 22.50 -8.22 -9.72
CA ALA A 175 22.53 -9.58 -10.23
C ALA A 175 21.56 -9.77 -11.41
N LEU A 176 20.33 -9.23 -11.31
CA LEU A 176 19.36 -9.32 -12.40
C LEU A 176 19.84 -8.57 -13.65
N ASN A 177 20.35 -7.35 -13.47
CA ASN A 177 20.88 -6.56 -14.60
C ASN A 177 22.08 -7.25 -15.25
N LEU A 178 23.01 -7.75 -14.44
CA LEU A 178 24.17 -8.49 -14.94
C LEU A 178 23.76 -9.77 -15.66
N ALA A 179 22.85 -10.56 -15.09
CA ALA A 179 22.34 -11.77 -15.73
C ALA A 179 21.70 -11.46 -17.09
N THR A 180 20.97 -10.34 -17.19
CA THR A 180 20.31 -9.94 -18.44
C THR A 180 21.32 -9.57 -19.53
N VAL A 181 22.38 -8.85 -19.17
CA VAL A 181 23.48 -8.52 -20.08
C VAL A 181 24.23 -9.78 -20.50
N VAL A 182 24.58 -10.65 -19.56
CA VAL A 182 25.30 -11.90 -19.82
C VAL A 182 24.50 -12.80 -20.76
N VAL A 183 23.20 -12.97 -20.52
CA VAL A 183 22.33 -13.77 -21.38
C VAL A 183 22.21 -13.13 -22.78
N GLY A 184 22.09 -11.81 -22.87
CA GLY A 184 22.06 -11.09 -24.15
C GLY A 184 23.35 -11.29 -24.97
N ILE A 185 24.52 -11.20 -24.32
CA ILE A 185 25.82 -11.47 -24.96
C ILE A 185 25.93 -12.93 -25.40
N GLY A 186 25.54 -13.88 -24.52
CA GLY A 186 25.59 -15.30 -24.83
C GLY A 186 24.74 -15.65 -26.06
N PHE A 187 23.54 -15.08 -26.17
CA PHE A 187 22.71 -15.28 -27.36
C PHE A 187 23.26 -14.58 -28.60
N TYR A 188 23.85 -13.39 -28.47
CA TYR A 188 24.53 -12.73 -29.58
C TYR A 188 25.67 -13.61 -30.12
N GLU A 189 26.52 -14.16 -29.25
CA GLU A 189 27.58 -15.07 -29.67
C GLU A 189 27.04 -16.37 -30.27
N PHE A 190 25.95 -16.92 -29.70
CA PHE A 190 25.33 -18.14 -30.19
C PHE A 190 24.72 -18.00 -31.60
N GLU A 191 24.13 -16.83 -31.91
CA GLU A 191 23.56 -16.53 -33.22
C GLU A 191 24.61 -16.11 -34.25
N THR A 192 25.70 -15.44 -33.83
CA THR A 192 26.70 -14.90 -34.77
C THR A 192 27.89 -15.81 -35.01
N ASN A 193 28.33 -16.58 -34.00
CA ASN A 193 29.53 -17.41 -34.06
C ASN A 193 29.26 -18.92 -33.95
N ASP A 194 28.02 -19.31 -33.64
CA ASP A 194 27.63 -20.72 -33.48
C ASP A 194 26.41 -21.03 -34.37
N VAL A 195 25.74 -22.12 -34.04
CA VAL A 195 24.66 -22.77 -34.78
C VAL A 195 23.33 -22.00 -34.73
N GLY A 196 23.11 -21.15 -33.73
CA GLY A 196 21.84 -20.46 -33.51
C GLY A 196 20.80 -21.28 -32.73
N LEU A 197 19.82 -20.59 -32.14
CA LEU A 197 18.85 -21.14 -31.19
C LEU A 197 18.05 -22.30 -31.77
N THR A 198 17.40 -22.08 -32.92
CA THR A 198 16.48 -23.08 -33.47
C THR A 198 17.19 -24.31 -34.01
N GLU A 199 18.36 -24.16 -34.62
CA GLU A 199 19.21 -25.29 -34.98
C GLU A 199 19.73 -26.02 -33.74
N GLY A 200 20.17 -25.30 -32.72
CA GLY A 200 20.63 -25.87 -31.46
C GLY A 200 19.55 -26.75 -30.82
N ILE A 201 18.32 -26.24 -30.72
CA ILE A 201 17.16 -26.99 -30.23
C ILE A 201 16.89 -28.23 -31.10
N LYS A 202 16.93 -28.09 -32.43
CA LYS A 202 16.72 -29.23 -33.35
C LYS A 202 17.77 -30.32 -33.14
N ARG A 203 19.04 -29.96 -32.93
CA ARG A 203 20.14 -30.91 -32.68
C ARG A 203 19.96 -31.60 -31.33
N VAL A 204 19.64 -30.85 -30.27
CA VAL A 204 19.37 -31.41 -28.93
C VAL A 204 18.19 -32.38 -28.95
N TRP A 205 17.14 -32.11 -29.73
CA TRP A 205 15.98 -33.01 -29.85
C TRP A 205 16.30 -34.33 -30.57
N LYS A 206 17.35 -34.36 -31.39
CA LYS A 206 17.78 -35.55 -32.15
C LYS A 206 18.95 -36.30 -31.50
N ALA A 207 19.55 -35.73 -30.45
CA ALA A 207 20.58 -36.37 -29.64
C ALA A 207 19.99 -37.45 -28.73
#